data_AF-A0A1I4FM48-F1
#
_entry.id   AF-A0A1I4FM48-F1
#
_cell.length_a   1.000
_cell.length_b   1.000
_cell.length_c   1.000
_cell.angle_alpha   90.00
_cell.angle_beta   90.00
_cell.angle_gamma   90.00
#
_symmetry.space_group_name_H-M   'P 1'
#
loop_
_entity.id
_entity.type
_entity.pdbx_description
1 polymer ?
#
loop_
_entity_poly.entity_id
_entity_poly.type
_entity_poly.pdbx_seq_one_letter_code
_entity_poly.pdbx_strand_id
1 'polypeptide(L)'
;MSKLPQRERVVIPERKEMTLAREVAILRRYARCGGCGKPLTARSQYVYDHEIPLEICGRDEPDDMRPLCHDCDKPKTAADQGVIARAKRLAGETCAGPTRRPIPPGRPMDGTKASGLKRGFDGRVTRR
;
A
#
# COMPACT_ATOMS: atom_id res chain seq x y z
N MET A 1 0.00 18.60 -21.09
CA MET A 1 -0.51 17.82 -19.94
C MET A 1 -0.10 16.38 -20.16
N SER A 2 1.00 15.94 -19.51
CA SER A 2 1.38 14.53 -19.52
C SER A 2 0.28 13.75 -18.80
N LYS A 3 -0.52 13.00 -19.57
CA LYS A 3 -1.50 12.07 -19.02
C LYS A 3 -0.70 11.09 -18.16
N LEU A 4 -0.84 11.15 -16.84
CA LEU A 4 -0.33 10.12 -15.95
C LEU A 4 -0.79 8.78 -16.53
N PRO A 5 0.12 7.80 -16.71
CA PRO A 5 -0.26 6.51 -17.24
C PRO A 5 -1.39 5.96 -16.39
N GLN A 6 -2.43 5.44 -17.05
CA GLN A 6 -3.48 4.73 -16.35
C GLN A 6 -2.81 3.54 -15.67
N ARG A 7 -2.77 3.56 -14.33
CA ARG A 7 -2.20 2.48 -13.53
C ARG A 7 -3.07 1.25 -13.79
N GLU A 8 -2.47 0.27 -14.46
CA GLU A 8 -3.10 -1.01 -14.72
C GLU A 8 -3.53 -1.64 -13.39
N ARG A 9 -4.75 -2.20 -13.37
CA ARG A 9 -5.30 -2.78 -12.15
C ARG A 9 -4.57 -4.10 -11.89
N VAL A 10 -3.86 -4.18 -10.77
CA VAL A 10 -3.18 -5.42 -10.38
C VAL A 10 -4.23 -6.49 -10.08
N VAL A 11 -4.09 -7.65 -10.72
CA VAL A 11 -4.93 -8.81 -10.45
C VAL A 11 -4.55 -9.37 -9.08
N ILE A 12 -5.51 -9.38 -8.16
CA ILE A 12 -5.32 -9.96 -6.83
C ILE A 12 -5.49 -11.49 -6.97
N PRO A 13 -4.48 -12.30 -6.58
CA PRO A 13 -4.60 -13.75 -6.66
C PRO A 13 -5.64 -14.29 -5.67
N GLU A 14 -6.27 -15.41 -6.00
CA GLU A 14 -7.14 -16.13 -5.08
C GLU A 14 -6.33 -16.75 -3.93
N ARG A 15 -6.88 -16.69 -2.72
CA ARG A 15 -6.27 -17.32 -1.54
C ARG A 15 -6.39 -18.83 -1.65
N LYS A 16 -5.26 -19.53 -1.63
CA LYS A 16 -5.18 -20.99 -1.63
C LYS A 16 -5.46 -21.53 -0.24
N GLU A 17 -5.98 -22.75 -0.19
CA GLU A 17 -6.20 -23.46 1.06
C GLU A 17 -4.89 -23.78 1.77
N MET A 18 -4.94 -23.80 3.11
CA MET A 18 -3.80 -24.19 3.93
C MET A 18 -3.70 -25.71 4.01
N THR A 19 -2.91 -26.31 3.12
CA THR A 19 -2.61 -27.74 3.15
C THR A 19 -1.44 -28.05 4.10
N LEU A 20 -1.35 -29.30 4.56
CA LEU A 20 -0.24 -29.76 5.41
C LEU A 20 1.14 -29.51 4.77
N ALA A 21 1.25 -29.70 3.46
CA ALA A 21 2.50 -29.45 2.72
C ALA A 21 2.90 -27.97 2.75
N ARG A 22 1.93 -27.05 2.62
CA ARG A 22 2.17 -25.59 2.73
C ARG A 22 2.55 -25.21 4.15
N GLU A 23 1.84 -25.74 5.14
CA GLU A 23 2.15 -25.53 6.55
C GLU A 23 3.60 -25.93 6.88
N VAL A 24 4.02 -27.13 6.46
CA VAL A 24 5.41 -27.58 6.63
C VAL A 24 6.40 -26.67 5.89
N ALA A 25 6.07 -26.21 4.69
CA ALA A 25 6.94 -25.30 3.93
C ALA A 25 7.18 -23.96 4.64
N ILE A 26 6.14 -23.40 5.28
CA ILE A 26 6.24 -22.18 6.08
C ILE A 26 7.08 -22.42 7.33
N LEU A 27 6.75 -23.46 8.12
CA LEU A 27 7.42 -23.75 9.39
C LEU A 27 8.89 -24.13 9.24
N ARG A 28 9.29 -24.71 8.10
CA ARG A 28 10.72 -24.96 7.79
C ARG A 28 11.55 -23.68 7.76
N ARG A 29 10.93 -22.53 7.44
CA ARG A 29 11.59 -21.22 7.39
C ARG A 29 11.48 -20.48 8.72
N TYR A 30 10.44 -20.76 9.49
CA TYR A 30 10.09 -20.01 10.68
C TYR A 30 9.81 -20.94 11.88
N ALA A 31 10.72 -20.98 12.85
CA ALA A 31 10.52 -21.64 14.14
C ALA A 31 10.02 -20.67 15.25
N ARG A 32 9.80 -19.41 14.90
CA ARG A 32 9.48 -18.30 15.82
C ARG A 32 8.46 -17.37 15.20
N CYS A 33 7.77 -16.60 16.03
CA CYS A 33 6.84 -15.56 15.59
C CYS A 33 7.56 -14.52 14.73
N GLY A 34 7.02 -14.22 13.56
CA GLY A 34 7.58 -13.22 12.63
C GLY A 34 7.54 -11.78 13.14
N GLY A 35 6.72 -11.48 14.15
CA GLY A 35 6.59 -10.14 14.74
C GLY A 35 7.46 -9.93 15.97
N CYS A 36 7.33 -10.80 16.98
CA CYS A 36 8.02 -10.64 18.27
C CYS A 36 9.18 -11.62 18.50
N GLY A 37 9.39 -12.60 17.61
CA GLY A 37 10.49 -13.57 17.73
C GLY A 37 10.33 -14.63 18.82
N LYS A 38 9.19 -14.67 19.54
CA LYS A 38 8.93 -15.73 20.54
C LYS A 38 8.85 -17.11 19.88
N PRO A 39 9.34 -18.17 20.54
CA PRO A 39 9.20 -19.54 20.05
C PRO A 39 7.71 -19.94 20.01
N LEU A 40 7.32 -20.63 18.96
CA LEU A 40 5.96 -21.12 18.75
C LEU A 40 5.96 -22.62 19.04
N THR A 41 5.42 -23.02 20.19
CA THR A 41 5.48 -24.41 20.66
C THR A 41 4.21 -25.20 20.39
N ALA A 42 3.07 -24.52 20.30
CA ALA A 42 1.78 -25.15 20.02
C ALA A 42 1.06 -24.47 18.85
N ARG A 43 0.37 -25.28 18.03
CA ARG A 43 -0.36 -24.80 16.84
C ARG A 43 -1.43 -23.76 17.16
N SER A 44 -2.01 -23.80 18.36
CA SER A 44 -3.03 -22.86 18.84
C SER A 44 -2.48 -21.46 19.16
N GLN A 45 -1.16 -21.30 19.27
CA GLN A 45 -0.54 -20.03 19.66
C GLN A 45 -0.35 -19.06 18.50
N TYR A 46 -0.51 -19.52 17.25
CA TYR A 46 -0.20 -18.72 16.08
C TYR A 46 -1.18 -18.92 14.92
N VAL A 47 -1.18 -17.94 14.04
CA VAL A 47 -1.86 -17.94 12.75
C VAL A 47 -0.83 -17.72 11.65
N TYR A 48 -1.14 -18.20 10.44
CA TYR A 48 -0.32 -17.91 9.26
C TYR A 48 -0.86 -16.67 8.59
N ASP A 49 0.01 -15.70 8.42
CA ASP A 49 -0.33 -14.40 7.86
C ASP A 49 0.69 -14.00 6.79
N HIS A 50 0.22 -13.23 5.83
CA HIS A 50 1.05 -12.73 4.74
C HIS A 50 1.90 -11.56 5.24
N GLU A 51 3.19 -11.52 4.89
CA GLU A 51 4.04 -10.37 5.19
C GLU A 51 3.56 -9.14 4.41
N ILE A 52 3.25 -9.31 3.13
CA ILE A 52 2.54 -8.32 2.31
C ILE A 52 1.08 -8.81 2.11
N PRO A 53 0.05 -8.04 2.51
CA PRO A 53 -1.33 -8.44 2.27
C PRO A 53 -1.65 -8.65 0.79
N LEU A 54 -2.42 -9.69 0.48
CA LEU A 54 -2.81 -10.08 -0.89
C LEU A 54 -3.45 -8.92 -1.66
N GLU A 55 -4.28 -8.13 -0.98
CA GLU A 55 -5.03 -7.01 -1.54
C GLU A 55 -4.15 -5.84 -1.99
N ILE A 56 -2.87 -5.81 -1.59
CA ILE A 56 -1.90 -4.77 -1.96
C ILE A 56 -0.68 -5.34 -2.69
N CYS A 57 -0.89 -6.39 -3.50
CA CYS A 57 0.14 -7.08 -4.29
C CYS A 57 0.96 -8.13 -3.53
N GLY A 58 0.45 -8.64 -2.41
CA GLY A 58 1.02 -9.81 -1.74
C GLY A 58 0.90 -11.07 -2.61
N ARG A 59 1.77 -12.05 -2.34
CA ARG A 59 1.75 -13.36 -3.00
C ARG A 59 1.17 -14.40 -2.05
N ASP A 60 0.30 -15.27 -2.55
CA ASP A 60 -0.23 -16.38 -1.75
C ASP A 60 0.71 -17.60 -1.76
N GLU A 61 1.98 -17.35 -1.47
CA GLU A 61 3.03 -18.36 -1.46
C GLU A 61 3.65 -18.51 -0.07
N PRO A 62 4.12 -19.72 0.32
CA PRO A 62 4.79 -19.96 1.60
C PRO A 62 5.93 -18.99 1.90
N ASP A 63 6.54 -18.44 0.85
CA ASP A 63 7.63 -17.47 0.90
C ASP A 63 7.22 -16.10 1.46
N ASP A 64 5.97 -15.71 1.26
CA ASP A 64 5.38 -14.45 1.73
C ASP A 64 4.51 -14.68 2.97
N MET A 65 4.49 -15.90 3.52
CA MET A 65 3.71 -16.26 4.70
C MET A 65 4.63 -16.53 5.88
N ARG A 66 4.21 -16.07 7.06
CA ARG A 66 4.93 -16.31 8.32
C ARG A 66 3.96 -16.60 9.46
N PRO A 67 4.37 -17.38 10.46
CA PRO A 67 3.55 -17.58 11.64
C PRO A 67 3.64 -16.35 12.56
N LEU A 68 2.49 -15.85 13.00
CA LEU A 68 2.36 -14.76 13.96
C LEU A 68 1.58 -15.24 15.18
N CYS A 69 2.06 -14.90 16.37
CA CYS A 69 1.24 -15.08 17.57
C CYS A 69 0.05 -14.12 17.55
N HIS A 70 -1.04 -14.49 18.21
CA HIS A 70 -2.29 -13.71 18.25
C HIS A 70 -2.08 -12.25 18.69
N ASP A 71 -1.14 -12.01 19.63
CA ASP A 71 -0.80 -10.66 20.10
C ASP A 71 -0.17 -9.78 19.02
N CYS A 72 0.54 -10.39 18.05
CA CYS A 72 1.18 -9.68 16.93
C CYS A 72 0.27 -9.62 15.70
N ASP A 73 -0.56 -10.65 15.50
CA ASP A 73 -1.51 -10.71 14.40
C ASP A 73 -2.56 -9.59 14.50
N LYS A 74 -3.13 -9.37 15.70
CA LYS A 74 -4.15 -8.35 15.92
C LYS A 74 -3.73 -6.92 15.50
N PRO A 75 -2.58 -6.38 15.97
CA PRO A 75 -2.15 -5.04 15.56
C PRO A 75 -1.75 -4.99 14.08
N LYS A 76 -1.16 -6.06 13.53
CA LYS A 76 -0.83 -6.12 12.10
C LYS A 76 -2.09 -6.08 11.24
N THR A 77 -3.07 -6.92 11.55
CA THR A 77 -4.37 -6.94 10.87
C THR A 77 -5.02 -5.55 10.87
N ALA A 78 -5.00 -4.86 12.01
CA ALA A 78 -5.55 -3.50 12.10
C ALA A 78 -4.81 -2.50 11.18
N ALA A 79 -3.48 -2.57 11.13
CA ALA A 79 -2.68 -1.72 10.24
C ALA A 79 -2.96 -2.03 8.76
N ASP A 80 -2.99 -3.31 8.40
CA ASP A 80 -3.20 -3.77 7.02
C ASP A 80 -4.58 -3.38 6.51
N GLN A 81 -5.63 -3.55 7.31
CA GLN A 81 -6.98 -3.12 6.93
C GLN A 81 -7.02 -1.62 6.61
N GLY A 82 -6.26 -0.80 7.35
CA GLY A 82 -6.12 0.63 7.04
C GLY A 82 -5.46 0.89 5.68
N VAL A 83 -4.39 0.14 5.36
CA VAL A 83 -3.68 0.25 4.08
C VAL A 83 -4.56 -0.26 2.92
N ILE A 84 -5.23 -1.40 3.09
CA ILE A 84 -6.15 -1.98 2.12
C ILE A 84 -7.30 -1.02 1.82
N ALA A 85 -7.93 -0.45 2.85
CA ALA A 85 -9.01 0.52 2.67
C ALA A 85 -8.53 1.76 1.89
N ARG A 86 -7.31 2.22 2.16
CA ARG A 86 -6.68 3.30 1.39
C ARG A 86 -6.43 2.89 -0.06
N ALA A 87 -5.93 1.69 -0.31
CA ALA A 87 -5.67 1.18 -1.65
C ALA A 87 -6.96 1.10 -2.47
N LYS A 88 -8.02 0.49 -1.91
CA LYS A 88 -9.35 0.41 -2.54
C LYS A 88 -9.93 1.79 -2.87
N ARG A 89 -9.78 2.76 -1.97
CA ARG A 89 -10.19 4.14 -2.21
C ARG A 89 -9.43 4.79 -3.36
N LEU A 90 -8.11 4.62 -3.40
CA LEU A 90 -7.26 5.15 -4.47
C LEU A 90 -7.46 4.47 -5.82
N ALA A 91 -7.88 3.20 -5.82
CA ALA A 91 -8.30 2.45 -7.00
C ALA A 91 -9.70 2.86 -7.50
N GLY A 92 -10.46 3.62 -6.70
CA GLY A 92 -11.79 4.11 -7.06
C GLY A 92 -12.94 3.17 -6.70
N GLU A 93 -12.67 2.03 -6.06
CA GLU A 93 -13.67 1.00 -5.72
C GLU A 93 -14.72 1.51 -4.73
N THR A 94 -14.33 2.47 -3.87
CA THR A 94 -15.23 3.01 -2.85
C THR A 94 -16.01 4.24 -3.31
N CYS A 95 -15.86 4.68 -4.57
CA CYS A 95 -16.49 5.88 -5.16
C CYS A 95 -16.28 7.21 -4.38
N ALA A 96 -15.49 7.21 -3.31
CA ALA A 96 -15.30 8.34 -2.39
C ALA A 96 -14.19 9.30 -2.83
N GLY A 97 -13.43 8.95 -3.88
CA GLY A 97 -12.29 9.73 -4.36
C GLY A 97 -11.12 9.81 -3.35
N PRO A 98 -10.02 10.49 -3.71
CA PRO A 98 -8.92 10.74 -2.79
C PRO A 98 -9.38 11.63 -1.62
N THR A 99 -8.95 11.31 -0.39
CA THR A 99 -9.32 12.09 0.82
C THR A 99 -8.83 13.53 0.79
N ARG A 100 -7.73 13.79 0.07
CA ARG A 100 -7.25 15.14 -0.17
C ARG A 100 -7.89 15.63 -1.46
N ARG A 101 -8.65 16.72 -1.37
CA ARG A 101 -9.04 17.49 -2.56
C ARG A 101 -7.76 17.78 -3.35
N PRO A 102 -7.79 17.68 -4.70
CA PRO A 102 -6.69 18.20 -5.51
C PRO A 102 -6.42 19.63 -5.05
N ILE A 103 -5.16 19.95 -4.75
CA ILE A 103 -4.77 21.34 -4.49
C ILE A 103 -5.18 22.10 -5.76
N PRO A 104 -6.13 23.06 -5.68
CA PRO A 104 -6.47 23.85 -6.85
C PRO A 104 -5.18 24.48 -7.38
N PRO A 105 -4.98 24.56 -8.70
CA PRO A 105 -3.78 25.17 -9.25
C PRO A 105 -3.63 26.55 -8.59
N GLY A 106 -2.54 26.72 -7.83
CA GLY A 106 -2.24 27.97 -7.17
C GLY A 106 -2.11 29.10 -8.19
N ARG A 107 -2.09 30.36 -7.72
CA ARG A 107 -1.78 31.48 -8.61
C ARG A 107 -0.49 31.16 -9.37
N PRO A 108 -0.47 31.29 -10.71
CA PRO A 108 0.74 31.07 -11.49
C PRO A 108 1.90 31.87 -10.91
N MET A 109 3.11 31.28 -10.84
CA MET A 109 4.27 32.03 -10.37
C MET A 109 4.51 33.26 -11.23
N ASP A 110 4.78 34.40 -10.60
CA ASP A 110 5.02 35.65 -11.28
C ASP A 110 6.18 35.52 -12.28
N GLY A 111 5.96 35.98 -13.51
CA GLY A 111 6.94 35.87 -14.60
C GLY A 111 6.86 34.58 -15.42
N THR A 112 6.09 33.58 -14.97
CA THR A 112 5.75 32.43 -15.83
C THR A 112 4.76 32.85 -16.92
N LYS A 113 4.72 32.15 -18.06
CA LYS A 113 3.75 32.43 -19.15
C LYS A 113 2.30 32.39 -18.66
N ALA A 114 2.01 31.54 -17.67
CA ALA A 114 0.69 31.40 -17.09
C ALA A 114 0.26 32.60 -16.22
N SER A 115 1.20 33.43 -15.74
CA SER A 115 0.88 34.64 -14.93
C SER A 115 0.39 35.83 -15.75
N GLY A 116 0.56 35.80 -17.09
CA GLY A 116 0.26 36.95 -17.97
C GLY A 116 1.21 38.14 -17.77
N LEU A 117 2.17 38.04 -16.85
CA LEU A 117 3.17 39.06 -16.55
C LEU A 117 4.53 38.62 -17.10
N LYS A 118 5.28 39.56 -17.67
CA LYS A 118 6.66 39.36 -18.12
C LYS A 118 7.54 40.34 -17.37
N ARG A 119 8.62 39.84 -16.76
CA ARG A 119 9.69 40.67 -16.21
C ARG A 119 10.75 40.88 -17.29
N GLY A 120 11.03 42.13 -17.64
CA GLY A 120 12.09 42.52 -18.56
C GLY A 120 13.47 42.45 -17.92
N PHE A 121 14.52 42.52 -18.74
CA PHE A 121 15.91 42.55 -18.29
C PHE A 121 16.23 43.82 -17.47
N ASP A 122 15.47 44.88 -17.72
CA ASP A 122 15.42 46.16 -16.99
C ASP A 122 14.67 46.07 -15.65
N GLY A 123 14.19 44.88 -15.25
CA GLY A 123 13.48 44.66 -14.00
C GLY A 123 12.01 45.07 -14.00
N ARG A 124 11.53 45.75 -15.05
CA ARG A 124 10.12 46.15 -15.17
C ARG A 124 9.22 44.94 -15.40
N VAL A 125 8.05 44.95 -14.78
CA VAL A 125 7.01 43.92 -14.98
C VAL A 125 5.92 44.52 -15.87
N THR A 126 5.76 43.95 -17.07
CA THR A 126 4.71 44.34 -18.02
C THR A 126 3.68 43.23 -18.16
N ARG A 127 2.44 43.57 -18.52
CA ARG A 127 1.53 42.56 -19.09
C ARG A 127 2.11 42.08 -20.43
N ARG A 128 1.95 40.79 -20.70
CA ARG A 128 2.20 40.23 -22.03
C ARG A 128 1.10 40.62 -23.01
#